data_AF-A0A3A0AVL4-F1
#
_entry.id   AF-A0A3A0AVL4-F1
#
_cell.length_a   1.000
_cell.length_b   1.000
_cell.length_c   1.000
_cell.angle_alpha   90.00
_cell.angle_beta   90.00
_cell.angle_gamma   90.00
#
_symmetry.space_group_name_H-M   'P 1'
#
loop_
_entity.id
_entity.type
_entity.pdbx_description
1 polymer ?
#
loop_
_entity_poly.entity_id
_entity_poly.type
_entity_poly.pdbx_seq_one_letter_code
_entity_poly.pdbx_strand_id
1 'polypeptide(L)'
;MAHTDGARTLLRYGVAYFLWLVTIALAVLAALVVRDSYSFLIAVNPLHRYAAHAISNFLFLILGLLLLIVIIFAEYWYRTGVEKGRLAARFGRLVAILVAVIALLHSARAIGEVLIDQTSFISFGIAGVEWLVVLALWQLGRIRR
;
A
#
# COMPACT_ATOMS: atom_id res chain seq x y z
N MET A 1 38.12 -34.42 -8.50
CA MET A 1 37.73 -32.99 -8.37
C MET A 1 36.27 -32.70 -8.76
N ALA A 2 35.40 -33.71 -8.95
CA ALA A 2 34.00 -33.51 -9.38
C ALA A 2 32.97 -33.26 -8.26
N HIS A 3 33.36 -33.29 -6.97
CA HIS A 3 32.42 -33.19 -5.85
C HIS A 3 32.07 -31.75 -5.43
N THR A 4 32.91 -30.77 -5.76
CA THR A 4 32.74 -29.37 -5.31
C THR A 4 31.79 -28.55 -6.18
N ASP A 5 31.56 -28.97 -7.41
CA ASP A 5 30.75 -28.21 -8.38
C ASP A 5 29.25 -28.40 -8.15
N GLY A 6 28.85 -29.61 -7.73
CA GLY A 6 27.48 -29.91 -7.31
C GLY A 6 27.07 -29.11 -6.09
N ALA A 7 27.92 -29.07 -5.05
CA ALA A 7 27.66 -28.33 -3.82
C ALA A 7 27.47 -26.82 -4.07
N ARG A 8 28.31 -26.20 -4.91
CA ARG A 8 28.18 -24.78 -5.28
C ARG A 8 26.90 -24.48 -6.06
N THR A 9 26.49 -25.40 -6.92
CA THR A 9 25.25 -25.27 -7.70
C THR A 9 24.02 -25.38 -6.79
N LEU A 10 24.00 -26.38 -5.90
CA LEU A 10 22.97 -26.53 -4.86
C LEU A 10 22.84 -25.28 -4.00
N LEU A 11 23.97 -24.70 -3.56
CA LEU A 11 23.99 -23.49 -2.74
C LEU A 11 23.40 -22.28 -3.49
N ARG A 12 23.73 -22.11 -4.78
CA ARG A 12 23.17 -21.03 -5.62
C ARG A 12 21.66 -21.15 -5.82
N TYR A 13 21.16 -22.35 -6.06
CA TYR A 13 19.71 -22.59 -6.14
C TYR A 13 19.04 -22.39 -4.77
N GLY A 14 19.66 -22.85 -3.69
CA GLY A 14 19.16 -22.62 -2.32
C GLY A 14 19.00 -21.14 -2.00
N VAL A 15 20.00 -20.31 -2.33
CA VAL A 15 19.93 -18.85 -2.17
C VAL A 15 18.83 -18.24 -3.04
N ALA A 16 18.64 -18.72 -4.28
CA ALA A 16 17.58 -18.24 -5.15
C ALA A 16 16.17 -18.53 -4.62
N TYR A 17 15.95 -19.73 -4.06
CA TYR A 17 14.68 -20.06 -3.42
C TYR A 17 14.45 -19.28 -2.13
N PHE A 18 15.50 -19.01 -1.34
CA PHE A 18 15.39 -18.14 -0.17
C PHE A 18 15.00 -16.71 -0.57
N LEU A 19 15.67 -16.14 -1.58
CA LEU A 19 15.33 -14.82 -2.13
C LEU A 19 13.92 -14.79 -2.72
N TRP A 20 13.49 -15.87 -3.36
CA TRP A 20 12.13 -16.02 -3.83
C TRP A 20 11.12 -15.94 -2.68
N LEU A 21 11.36 -16.65 -1.57
CA LEU A 21 10.50 -16.62 -0.39
C LEU A 21 10.40 -15.19 0.20
N VAL A 22 11.52 -14.48 0.30
CA VAL A 22 11.55 -13.07 0.72
C VAL A 22 10.70 -12.20 -0.20
N THR A 23 10.77 -12.42 -1.52
CA THR A 23 9.95 -11.72 -2.50
C THR A 23 8.46 -12.04 -2.35
N ILE A 24 8.09 -13.28 -2.05
CA ILE A 24 6.70 -13.65 -1.76
C ILE A 24 6.19 -12.84 -0.56
N ALA A 25 6.95 -12.83 0.54
CA ALA A 25 6.59 -12.09 1.74
C ALA A 25 6.42 -10.59 1.44
N LEU A 26 7.30 -10.02 0.64
CA LEU A 26 7.24 -8.62 0.22
C LEU A 26 6.03 -8.34 -0.71
N ALA A 27 5.71 -9.27 -1.60
CA ALA A 27 4.55 -9.16 -2.49
C ALA A 27 3.23 -9.26 -1.71
N VAL A 28 3.16 -10.13 -0.69
CA VAL A 28 2.03 -10.19 0.26
C VAL A 28 1.91 -8.85 0.99
N LEU A 29 3.02 -8.31 1.49
CA LEU A 29 3.02 -7.01 2.16
C LEU A 29 2.50 -5.91 1.23
N ALA A 30 2.95 -5.87 -0.02
CA ALA A 30 2.46 -4.92 -1.02
C ALA A 30 0.95 -5.07 -1.27
N ALA A 31 0.43 -6.30 -1.37
CA ALA A 31 -1.00 -6.54 -1.54
C ALA A 31 -1.82 -6.06 -0.33
N LEU A 32 -1.31 -6.25 0.90
CA LEU A 32 -1.93 -5.73 2.12
C LEU A 32 -1.97 -4.21 2.13
N VAL A 33 -0.88 -3.55 1.73
CA VAL A 33 -0.83 -2.09 1.63
C VAL A 33 -1.82 -1.57 0.59
N VAL A 34 -1.93 -2.21 -0.58
CA VAL A 34 -2.94 -1.84 -1.59
C VAL A 34 -4.36 -1.94 -1.03
N ARG A 35 -4.66 -3.02 -0.32
CA ARG A 35 -5.97 -3.20 0.33
C ARG A 35 -6.25 -2.09 1.35
N ASP A 36 -5.27 -1.78 2.18
CA ASP A 36 -5.40 -0.77 3.22
C ASP A 36 -5.59 0.65 2.64
N SER A 37 -4.82 1.00 1.60
CA SER A 37 -5.01 2.23 0.83
C SER A 37 -6.40 2.31 0.20
N TYR A 38 -6.94 1.19 -0.29
CA TYR A 38 -8.30 1.14 -0.84
C TYR A 38 -9.37 1.37 0.24
N SER A 39 -9.21 0.77 1.42
CA SER A 39 -10.10 1.01 2.56
C SER A 39 -10.10 2.47 3.00
N PHE A 40 -8.94 3.13 2.99
CA PHE A 40 -8.83 4.57 3.25
C PHE A 40 -9.62 5.39 2.21
N LEU A 41 -9.46 5.10 0.91
CA LEU A 41 -10.19 5.82 -0.15
C LEU A 41 -11.72 5.70 -0.02
N ILE A 42 -12.24 4.53 0.36
CA ILE A 42 -13.67 4.34 0.62
C ILE A 42 -14.13 5.19 1.81
N ALA A 43 -13.34 5.26 2.88
CA ALA A 43 -13.70 6.03 4.06
C ALA A 43 -13.85 7.53 3.76
N VAL A 44 -13.04 8.07 2.85
CA VAL A 44 -13.07 9.48 2.45
C VAL A 44 -14.24 9.81 1.51
N ASN A 45 -14.71 8.86 0.70
CA ASN A 45 -15.82 9.09 -0.23
C ASN A 45 -16.98 8.10 -0.05
N PRO A 46 -17.87 8.34 0.94
CA PRO A 46 -18.94 7.41 1.30
C PRO A 46 -20.10 7.39 0.30
N LEU A 47 -20.06 8.14 -0.81
CA LEU A 47 -21.20 8.32 -1.71
C LEU A 47 -21.71 7.02 -2.35
N HIS A 48 -20.91 5.95 -2.38
CA HIS A 48 -21.24 4.71 -3.08
C HIS A 48 -21.05 3.45 -2.20
N ARG A 49 -21.64 3.44 -1.00
CA ARG A 49 -21.52 2.35 -0.01
C ARG A 49 -21.79 0.94 -0.58
N TYR A 50 -22.80 0.80 -1.45
CA TYR A 50 -23.16 -0.49 -2.05
C TYR A 50 -22.12 -0.98 -3.05
N ALA A 51 -21.59 -0.10 -3.90
CA ALA A 51 -20.53 -0.44 -4.84
C ALA A 51 -19.21 -0.74 -4.10
N ALA A 52 -18.92 0.02 -3.04
CA ALA A 52 -17.72 -0.17 -2.22
C ALA A 52 -17.65 -1.57 -1.59
N HIS A 53 -18.79 -2.11 -1.14
CA HIS A 53 -18.80 -3.45 -0.54
C HIS A 53 -18.57 -4.56 -1.56
N ALA A 54 -19.18 -4.44 -2.75
CA ALA A 54 -18.93 -5.37 -3.85
C ALA A 54 -17.46 -5.34 -4.28
N ILE A 55 -16.89 -4.15 -4.49
CA ILE A 55 -15.49 -4.01 -4.92
C ILE A 55 -14.54 -4.55 -3.84
N SER A 56 -14.81 -4.31 -2.55
CA SER A 56 -13.98 -4.84 -1.46
C SER A 56 -13.87 -6.38 -1.48
N ASN A 57 -14.95 -7.09 -1.80
CA ASN A 57 -14.93 -8.56 -1.87
C ASN A 57 -14.18 -9.06 -3.11
N PHE A 58 -14.39 -8.42 -4.26
CA PHE A 58 -13.66 -8.77 -5.49
C PHE A 58 -12.18 -8.38 -5.43
N LEU A 59 -11.83 -7.33 -4.68
CA LEU A 59 -10.45 -6.85 -4.57
C LEU A 59 -9.53 -7.91 -3.96
N PHE A 60 -10.00 -8.67 -2.97
CA PHE A 60 -9.24 -9.79 -2.42
C PHE A 60 -8.95 -10.87 -3.45
N LEU A 61 -9.94 -11.20 -4.29
CA LEU A 61 -9.77 -12.20 -5.34
C LEU A 61 -8.80 -11.72 -6.41
N ILE A 62 -8.91 -10.46 -6.84
CA ILE A 62 -8.02 -9.83 -7.81
C ILE A 62 -6.59 -9.75 -7.26
N LEU A 63 -6.42 -9.31 -6.01
CA LEU A 63 -5.11 -9.24 -5.36
C LEU A 63 -4.50 -10.63 -5.18
N GLY A 64 -5.29 -11.64 -4.79
CA GLY A 64 -4.83 -13.01 -4.67
C GLY A 64 -4.34 -13.57 -6.01
N LEU A 65 -5.08 -13.30 -7.10
CA LEU A 65 -4.69 -13.72 -8.44
C LEU A 65 -3.42 -13.01 -8.93
N LEU A 66 -3.34 -11.69 -8.73
CA LEU A 66 -2.13 -10.91 -9.04
C LEU A 66 -0.92 -11.39 -8.24
N LEU A 67 -1.11 -11.70 -6.95
CA LEU A 67 -0.08 -12.24 -6.10
C LEU A 67 0.43 -13.58 -6.66
N LEU A 68 -0.48 -14.49 -7.04
CA LEU A 68 -0.10 -15.78 -7.63
C LEU A 68 0.71 -15.59 -8.92
N ILE A 69 0.30 -14.67 -9.80
CA ILE A 69 1.04 -14.33 -11.02
C ILE A 69 2.45 -13.84 -10.67
N VAL A 70 2.58 -12.94 -9.69
CA VAL A 70 3.88 -12.43 -9.23
C VAL A 70 4.76 -13.55 -8.67
N ILE A 71 4.19 -14.48 -7.88
CA ILE A 71 4.93 -15.62 -7.29
C ILE A 71 5.51 -16.51 -8.38
N ILE A 72 4.67 -16.92 -9.35
CA ILE A 72 5.08 -17.80 -10.47
C ILE A 72 6.11 -17.08 -11.35
N PHE A 73 5.86 -15.81 -11.67
CA PHE A 73 6.78 -15.01 -12.46
C PHE A 73 8.13 -14.82 -11.76
N ALA A 74 8.12 -14.53 -10.45
CA ALA A 74 9.34 -14.36 -9.67
C ALA A 74 10.17 -15.65 -9.58
N GLU A 75 9.51 -16.81 -9.46
CA GLU A 75 10.21 -18.11 -9.46
C GLU A 75 10.98 -18.30 -10.78
N TYR A 76 10.28 -18.15 -11.90
CA TYR A 76 10.89 -18.25 -13.22
C TYR A 76 12.02 -17.21 -13.40
N TRP A 77 11.77 -15.97 -12.98
CA TRP A 77 12.72 -14.88 -13.09
C TRP A 77 14.02 -15.12 -12.32
N TYR A 78 13.94 -15.69 -11.12
CA TYR A 78 15.10 -16.04 -10.31
C TYR A 78 15.82 -17.27 -10.82
N ARG A 79 15.10 -18.30 -11.27
CA ARG A 79 15.71 -19.50 -11.86
C ARG A 79 16.57 -19.17 -13.07
N THR A 80 16.03 -18.39 -14.02
CA THR A 80 16.83 -17.89 -15.16
C THR A 80 17.93 -16.91 -14.73
N GLY A 81 17.78 -16.28 -13.56
CA GLY A 81 18.80 -15.40 -12.96
C GLY A 81 20.02 -16.17 -12.44
N VAL A 82 19.80 -17.36 -11.88
CA VAL A 82 20.88 -18.28 -11.45
C VAL A 82 21.69 -18.75 -12.65
N GLU A 83 21.02 -19.21 -13.71
CA GLU A 83 21.66 -19.69 -14.94
C GLU A 83 22.55 -18.62 -15.60
N LYS A 84 22.14 -17.35 -15.52
CA LYS A 84 22.87 -16.20 -16.09
C LYS A 84 23.83 -15.52 -15.13
N GLY A 85 23.93 -15.98 -13.87
CA GLY A 85 24.77 -15.37 -12.83
C GLY A 85 24.34 -13.94 -12.43
N ARG A 86 23.11 -13.53 -12.73
CA ARG A 86 22.58 -12.16 -12.49
C ARG A 86 21.51 -12.12 -11.39
N LEU A 87 21.54 -13.07 -10.46
CA LEU A 87 20.53 -13.25 -9.42
C LEU A 87 20.36 -11.98 -8.56
N ALA A 88 21.46 -11.39 -8.07
CA ALA A 88 21.42 -10.21 -7.22
C ALA A 88 20.81 -8.99 -7.92
N ALA A 89 21.19 -8.73 -9.17
CA ALA A 89 20.64 -7.62 -9.95
C ALA A 89 19.15 -7.81 -10.25
N ARG A 90 18.72 -9.05 -10.51
CA ARG A 90 17.31 -9.38 -10.75
C ARG A 90 16.47 -9.27 -9.49
N PHE A 91 17.00 -9.72 -8.35
CA PHE A 91 16.38 -9.56 -7.04
C PHE A 91 16.24 -8.08 -6.68
N GLY A 92 17.32 -7.31 -6.78
CA GLY A 92 17.31 -5.88 -6.49
C GLY A 92 16.27 -5.11 -7.30
N ARG A 93 16.12 -5.40 -8.61
CA ARG A 93 15.09 -4.76 -9.43
C ARG A 93 13.67 -5.08 -8.98
N LEU A 94 13.38 -6.36 -8.72
CA LEU A 94 12.03 -6.78 -8.37
C LEU A 94 11.64 -6.29 -6.98
N VAL A 95 12.56 -6.36 -6.02
CA VAL A 95 12.40 -5.76 -4.69
C VAL A 95 12.25 -4.24 -4.78
N ALA A 96 13.06 -3.55 -5.59
CA ALA A 96 12.94 -2.11 -5.77
C ALA A 96 11.58 -1.71 -6.31
N ILE A 97 11.02 -2.46 -7.27
CA ILE A 97 9.66 -2.23 -7.78
C ILE A 97 8.62 -2.42 -6.66
N LEU A 98 8.67 -3.52 -5.92
CA LEU A 98 7.73 -3.78 -4.83
C LEU A 98 7.81 -2.72 -3.72
N VAL A 99 9.03 -2.35 -3.30
CA VAL A 99 9.26 -1.30 -2.31
C VAL A 99 8.78 0.06 -2.85
N ALA A 100 9.04 0.38 -4.12
CA ALA A 100 8.56 1.62 -4.72
C ALA A 100 7.02 1.70 -4.71
N VAL A 101 6.32 0.61 -5.03
CA VAL A 101 4.86 0.54 -4.96
C VAL A 101 4.37 0.79 -3.53
N ILE A 102 4.97 0.11 -2.53
CA ILE A 102 4.63 0.31 -1.12
C ILE A 102 4.87 1.77 -0.70
N ALA A 103 6.03 2.33 -1.04
CA ALA A 103 6.42 3.68 -0.68
C ALA A 103 5.50 4.73 -1.33
N LEU A 104 5.14 4.55 -2.59
CA LEU A 104 4.21 5.44 -3.31
C LEU A 104 2.83 5.43 -2.65
N LEU A 105 2.30 4.26 -2.31
CA LEU A 105 0.99 4.13 -1.66
C LEU A 105 0.98 4.74 -0.26
N HIS A 106 2.02 4.49 0.54
CA HIS A 106 2.17 5.13 1.85
C HIS A 106 2.30 6.65 1.74
N SER A 107 3.09 7.15 0.78
CA SER A 107 3.25 8.59 0.56
C SER A 107 1.94 9.24 0.14
N ALA A 108 1.21 8.63 -0.80
CA ALA A 108 -0.09 9.12 -1.24
C ALA A 108 -1.11 9.19 -0.08
N ARG A 109 -1.10 8.16 0.78
CA ARG A 109 -1.95 8.15 1.98
C ARG A 109 -1.56 9.25 2.97
N ALA A 110 -0.28 9.39 3.29
CA ALA A 110 0.21 10.42 4.20
C ALA A 110 -0.17 11.83 3.72
N ILE A 111 -0.04 12.09 2.42
CA ILE A 111 -0.49 13.35 1.81
C ILE A 111 -2.01 13.51 1.96
N GLY A 112 -2.78 12.44 1.71
CA GLY A 112 -4.23 12.45 1.86
C GLY A 112 -4.69 12.76 3.29
N GLU A 113 -4.05 12.16 4.30
CA GLU A 113 -4.35 12.41 5.72
C GLU A 113 -4.06 13.87 6.10
N VAL A 114 -2.92 14.42 5.67
CA VAL A 114 -2.57 15.84 5.92
C VAL A 114 -3.58 16.81 5.29
N LEU A 115 -4.03 16.53 4.07
CA LEU A 115 -5.02 17.37 3.38
C LEU A 115 -6.39 17.34 4.08
N ILE A 116 -6.83 16.17 4.56
CA ILE A 116 -8.09 16.01 5.28
C ILE A 116 -8.02 16.70 6.66
N ASP A 117 -6.89 16.62 7.34
CA ASP A 117 -6.72 17.30 8.62
C ASP A 117 -6.78 18.82 8.47
N GLN A 118 -6.16 19.35 7.40
CA GLN A 118 -6.19 20.79 7.10
C GLN A 118 -7.61 21.29 6.80
N THR A 119 -8.40 20.56 5.99
CA THR A 119 -9.80 20.95 5.73
C THR A 119 -10.66 20.88 6.98
N SER A 120 -10.45 19.86 7.82
CA SER A 120 -11.16 19.73 9.10
C SER A 120 -10.88 20.92 10.02
N PHE A 121 -9.61 21.34 10.14
CA PHE A 121 -9.22 22.49 10.95
C PHE A 121 -9.88 23.79 10.47
N ILE A 122 -9.93 24.02 9.15
CA ILE A 122 -10.59 25.19 8.55
C ILE A 122 -12.11 25.16 8.84
N SER A 123 -12.76 24.00 8.66
CA SER A 123 -14.19 23.85 8.94
C SER A 123 -14.54 24.09 10.42
N PHE A 124 -13.71 23.59 11.35
CA PHE A 124 -13.86 23.88 12.79
C PHE A 124 -13.69 25.38 13.09
N GLY A 125 -12.72 26.04 12.45
CA GLY A 125 -12.52 27.49 12.59
C GLY A 125 -13.73 28.31 12.14
N ILE A 126 -14.29 28.00 10.97
CA ILE A 126 -15.48 28.67 10.43
C ILE A 126 -16.68 28.45 11.36
N ALA A 127 -16.95 27.21 11.76
CA ALA A 127 -18.05 26.89 12.68
C ALA A 127 -17.89 27.62 14.02
N GLY A 128 -16.67 27.70 14.57
CA GLY A 128 -16.39 28.44 15.79
C GLY A 128 -16.70 29.94 15.66
N VAL A 129 -16.34 30.56 14.54
CA VAL A 129 -16.65 31.97 14.26
C VAL A 129 -18.16 32.18 14.14
N GLU A 130 -18.89 31.30 13.44
CA GLU A 130 -20.36 31.37 13.34
C GLU A 130 -21.03 31.33 14.72
N TRP A 131 -20.61 30.40 15.59
CA TRP A 131 -21.14 30.30 16.96
C TRP A 131 -20.85 31.55 17.80
N LEU A 132 -19.66 32.14 17.66
CA LEU A 132 -19.31 33.38 18.36
C LEU A 132 -20.18 34.55 17.89
N VAL A 133 -20.46 34.65 16.58
CA VAL A 133 -21.35 35.68 16.03
C VAL A 133 -22.78 35.50 16.55
N VAL A 134 -23.30 34.27 16.56
CA VAL A 134 -24.63 33.95 17.10
C VAL A 134 -24.70 34.31 18.59
N LEU A 135 -23.68 33.97 19.37
CA LEU A 135 -23.60 34.29 20.79
C LEU A 135 -23.59 35.81 21.04
N ALA A 136 -22.81 36.55 20.25
CA ALA A 136 -22.71 38.00 20.33
C ALA A 136 -24.04 38.69 20.01
N LEU A 137 -24.73 38.24 18.95
CA LEU A 137 -26.05 38.75 18.57
C LEU A 137 -27.10 38.47 19.65
N TRP A 138 -27.05 37.28 20.26
CA TRP A 138 -27.95 36.93 21.36
C TRP A 138 -27.72 37.79 22.62
N GLN A 139 -26.46 38.05 22.98
CA GLN A 139 -26.12 38.96 24.09
C GLN A 139 -26.62 40.40 23.82
N LEU A 140 -26.45 40.90 22.60
CA LEU A 140 -26.95 42.22 22.19
C LEU A 140 -28.48 42.32 22.24
N GLY A 141 -29.19 41.26 21.83
CA GLY A 141 -30.65 41.18 21.91
C GLY A 141 -31.17 41.16 23.35
N ARG A 142 -30.37 40.67 24.30
CA ARG A 142 -30.69 40.66 25.73
C ARG A 142 -30.53 42.03 26.39
N ILE A 143 -29.59 42.86 25.92
CA ILE A 143 -29.34 44.22 26.46
C ILE A 143 -30.41 45.23 26.01
N ARG A 144 -31.09 44.97 24.87
CA ARG A 144 -32.15 45.85 24.32
C ARG A 144 -33.56 45.59 24.88
N ARG A 145 -33.75 44.63 25.79
CA ARG A 145 -35.01 44.38 26.49
C ARG A 145 -34.89 44.79 27.94
#